data_AF-A0A973BAS5-F1
#
_entry.id   AF-A0A973BAS5-F1
#
_cell.length_a   1.000
_cell.length_b   1.000
_cell.length_c   1.000
_cell.angle_alpha   90.00
_cell.angle_beta   90.00
_cell.angle_gamma   90.00
#
_symmetry.space_group_name_H-M   'P 1'
#
loop_
_entity.id
_entity.type
_entity.pdbx_description
1 polymer ?
#
loop_
_entity_poly.entity_id
_entity_poly.type
_entity_poly.pdbx_seq_one_letter_code
_entity_poly.pdbx_strand_id
1 'polypeptide(L)'
;MSDLSEIISLYGGLPAIVTTLNVVAYTIYLMYKKNELQKQKDIEVNDIKVKLDKTLSKIAHVDQSRFDKEFQIYQEIWESLTSLNMEAEKLKYTLKFGDSLEEKDNKILEFFNSNLATSAVIHKHTPFYPEEIHSITTTILSQLQSYAENVSRIREDESEKLLIWVSDHNRVYAKQHYNELEKAIKNRLDTLSTVSKNV
;
A
#
# COMPACT_ATOMS: atom_id res chain seq x y z
N MET A 1 0.89 -73.91 54.35
CA MET A 1 0.53 -73.18 53.12
C MET A 1 -0.98 -73.19 53.05
N SER A 2 -1.60 -72.20 53.67
CA SER A 2 -3.05 -71.98 53.59
C SER A 2 -3.29 -71.04 52.42
N ASP A 3 -4.17 -71.48 51.53
CA ASP A 3 -4.41 -70.90 50.23
C ASP A 3 -5.00 -69.49 50.33
N LEU A 4 -4.47 -68.58 49.52
CA LEU A 4 -5.11 -67.31 49.13
C LEU A 4 -6.58 -67.49 48.68
N SER A 5 -6.93 -68.70 48.26
CA SER A 5 -8.28 -69.14 47.89
C SER A 5 -9.28 -69.11 49.08
N GLU A 6 -8.83 -69.41 50.30
CA GLU A 6 -9.70 -69.52 51.49
C GLU A 6 -10.09 -68.16 52.09
N ILE A 7 -9.28 -67.13 51.88
CA ILE A 7 -9.57 -65.76 52.35
C ILE A 7 -10.56 -65.05 51.40
N ILE A 8 -10.50 -65.37 50.10
CA ILE A 8 -11.43 -64.84 49.08
C ILE A 8 -12.83 -65.45 49.25
N SER A 9 -12.91 -66.71 49.68
CA SER A 9 -14.18 -67.45 49.80
C SER A 9 -15.00 -67.10 51.05
N LEU A 10 -14.38 -66.62 52.13
CA LEU A 10 -15.09 -66.42 53.42
C LEU A 10 -15.60 -64.98 53.66
N TYR A 11 -14.96 -63.94 53.13
CA TYR A 11 -15.39 -62.53 53.33
C TYR A 11 -15.12 -61.57 52.14
N GLY A 12 -14.45 -62.00 51.07
CA GLY A 12 -13.69 -61.08 50.21
C GLY A 12 -14.13 -60.93 48.76
N GLY A 13 -14.96 -61.82 48.20
CA GLY A 13 -15.32 -61.78 46.78
C GLY A 13 -16.24 -60.62 46.38
N LEU A 14 -17.34 -60.43 47.12
CA LEU A 14 -18.32 -59.37 46.80
C LEU A 14 -17.75 -57.95 46.95
N PRO A 15 -17.02 -57.59 48.02
CA PRO A 15 -16.38 -56.27 48.11
C PRO A 15 -15.32 -56.04 47.02
N ALA A 16 -14.55 -57.07 46.65
CA ALA A 16 -13.57 -56.99 45.57
C ALA A 16 -14.23 -56.79 44.19
N ILE A 17 -15.37 -57.45 43.94
CA ILE A 17 -16.17 -57.25 42.73
C ILE A 17 -16.78 -55.84 42.70
N VAL A 18 -17.33 -55.36 43.82
CA VAL A 18 -17.94 -54.02 43.92
C VAL A 18 -16.89 -52.92 43.75
N THR A 19 -15.71 -53.07 44.35
CA THR A 19 -14.60 -52.12 44.16
C THR A 19 -14.10 -52.12 42.71
N THR A 20 -13.97 -53.29 42.09
CA THR A 20 -13.59 -53.40 40.66
C THR A 20 -14.64 -52.74 39.76
N LEU A 21 -15.93 -52.98 40.00
CA LEU A 21 -17.03 -52.35 39.27
C LEU A 21 -17.03 -50.83 39.45
N ASN A 22 -16.78 -50.33 40.66
CA ASN A 22 -16.69 -48.89 40.92
C ASN A 22 -15.49 -48.24 40.20
N VAL A 23 -14.34 -48.91 40.15
CA VAL A 23 -13.16 -48.45 39.39
C VAL A 23 -13.45 -48.44 37.89
N VAL A 24 -14.12 -49.47 37.36
CA VAL A 24 -14.52 -49.53 35.95
C VAL A 24 -15.57 -48.46 35.62
N ALA A 25 -16.58 -48.26 36.47
CA ALA A 25 -17.57 -47.22 36.30
C ALA A 25 -16.94 -45.82 36.33
N TYR A 26 -15.99 -45.58 37.24
CA TYR A 26 -15.27 -44.32 37.34
C TYR A 26 -14.36 -44.06 36.13
N THR A 27 -13.67 -45.09 35.62
CA THR A 27 -12.85 -44.96 34.41
C THR A 27 -13.70 -44.69 33.16
N ILE A 28 -14.85 -45.34 33.02
CA ILE A 28 -15.83 -45.06 31.94
C ILE A 28 -16.32 -43.60 32.04
N TYR A 29 -16.66 -43.13 33.24
CA TYR A 29 -17.07 -41.74 33.47
C TYR A 29 -15.96 -40.74 33.09
N LEU A 30 -14.72 -41.00 33.49
CA LEU A 30 -13.57 -40.16 33.12
C LEU A 30 -13.32 -40.14 31.62
N MET A 31 -13.43 -41.29 30.93
CA MET A 31 -13.30 -41.36 29.47
C MET A 31 -14.41 -40.58 28.77
N TYR A 32 -15.66 -40.69 29.23
CA TYR A 32 -16.79 -39.92 28.72
C TYR A 32 -16.55 -38.42 28.87
N LYS A 33 -16.20 -37.97 30.08
CA LYS A 33 -15.95 -36.55 30.37
C LYS A 33 -14.76 -35.99 29.57
N LYS A 34 -13.69 -36.78 29.40
CA LYS A 34 -12.55 -36.40 28.57
C LYS A 34 -12.96 -36.22 27.10
N ASN A 35 -13.78 -37.14 26.57
CA ASN A 35 -14.29 -37.05 25.20
C ASN A 35 -15.21 -35.83 25.00
N GLU A 36 -16.06 -35.54 25.98
CA GLU A 36 -16.93 -34.35 25.96
C GLU A 36 -16.11 -33.05 25.97
N LEU A 37 -15.13 -32.94 26.85
CA LEU A 37 -14.21 -31.79 26.90
C LEU A 37 -13.39 -31.65 25.61
N GLN A 38 -12.98 -32.76 25.01
CA GLN A 38 -12.25 -32.75 23.74
C GLN A 38 -13.15 -32.25 22.60
N LYS A 39 -14.41 -32.70 22.54
CA LYS A 39 -15.39 -32.17 21.58
C LYS A 39 -15.65 -30.68 21.77
N GLN A 40 -15.77 -30.21 23.01
CA GLN A 40 -15.93 -28.78 23.30
C GLN A 40 -14.72 -27.97 22.85
N LYS A 41 -13.51 -28.45 23.16
CA LYS A 41 -12.26 -27.85 22.68
C LYS A 41 -12.19 -27.81 21.15
N ASP A 42 -12.57 -28.89 20.47
CA ASP A 42 -12.54 -28.95 19.01
C ASP A 42 -13.56 -27.97 18.38
N ILE A 43 -14.74 -27.80 19.00
CA ILE A 43 -15.73 -26.79 18.60
C ILE A 43 -15.18 -25.37 18.78
N GLU A 44 -14.59 -25.06 19.94
CA GLU A 44 -14.00 -23.74 20.21
C GLU A 44 -12.82 -23.44 19.29
N VAL A 45 -11.92 -24.40 19.08
CA VAL A 45 -10.79 -24.25 18.13
C VAL A 45 -11.30 -24.01 16.72
N ASN A 46 -12.35 -24.71 16.30
CA ASN A 46 -12.93 -24.51 14.97
C ASN A 46 -13.62 -23.14 14.83
N ASP A 47 -14.35 -22.68 15.85
CA ASP A 47 -14.96 -21.34 15.85
C ASP A 47 -13.90 -20.23 15.83
N ILE A 48 -12.83 -20.37 16.62
CA ILE A 48 -11.67 -19.45 16.60
C ILE A 48 -11.03 -19.45 15.22
N LYS A 49 -10.80 -20.62 14.62
CA LYS A 49 -10.22 -20.74 13.28
C LYS A 49 -11.07 -20.05 12.22
N VAL A 50 -12.38 -20.28 12.21
CA VAL A 50 -13.31 -19.62 11.27
C VAL A 50 -13.33 -18.10 11.47
N LYS A 51 -13.33 -17.62 12.71
CA LYS A 51 -13.25 -16.18 13.02
C LYS A 51 -11.93 -15.56 12.58
N LEU A 52 -10.82 -16.28 12.79
CA LEU A 52 -9.50 -15.87 12.35
C LEU A 52 -9.45 -15.79 10.82
N ASP A 53 -9.81 -16.86 10.12
CA ASP A 53 -9.83 -16.91 8.64
C ASP A 53 -10.69 -15.79 8.04
N LYS A 54 -11.86 -15.50 8.64
CA LYS A 54 -12.73 -14.39 8.23
C LYS A 54 -12.07 -13.02 8.45
N THR A 55 -11.37 -12.86 9.57
CA THR A 55 -10.66 -11.61 9.90
C THR A 55 -9.46 -11.42 8.99
N LEU A 56 -8.67 -12.46 8.74
CA LEU A 56 -7.54 -12.45 7.82
C LEU A 56 -7.99 -12.14 6.39
N SER A 57 -9.06 -12.79 5.92
CA SER A 57 -9.64 -12.51 4.60
C SER A 57 -10.10 -11.05 4.47
N LYS A 58 -10.70 -10.50 5.53
CA LYS A 58 -11.11 -9.09 5.55
C LYS A 58 -9.91 -8.15 5.54
N ILE A 59 -8.86 -8.44 6.31
CA ILE A 59 -7.62 -7.67 6.35
C ILE A 59 -6.96 -7.69 4.97
N ALA A 60 -6.76 -8.87 4.39
CA ALA A 60 -6.19 -9.04 3.05
C ALA A 60 -6.98 -8.25 1.99
N HIS A 61 -8.32 -8.29 2.04
CA HIS A 61 -9.15 -7.52 1.11
C HIS A 61 -9.01 -5.99 1.29
N VAL A 62 -8.93 -5.51 2.54
CA VAL A 62 -8.71 -4.09 2.83
C VAL A 62 -7.33 -3.64 2.37
N ASP A 63 -6.30 -4.45 2.58
CA ASP A 63 -4.93 -4.16 2.17
C ASP A 63 -4.79 -4.14 0.64
N GLN A 64 -5.41 -5.08 -0.07
CA GLN A 64 -5.49 -5.05 -1.53
C GLN A 64 -6.21 -3.79 -2.04
N SER A 65 -7.36 -3.45 -1.44
CA SER A 65 -8.10 -2.26 -1.86
C SER A 65 -7.33 -0.96 -1.60
N ARG A 66 -6.53 -0.91 -0.52
CA ARG A 66 -5.62 0.21 -0.24
C ARG A 66 -4.50 0.30 -1.27
N PHE A 67 -3.87 -0.83 -1.59
CA PHE A 67 -2.84 -0.92 -2.62
C PHE A 67 -3.35 -0.42 -3.96
N ASP A 68 -4.50 -0.92 -4.43
CA ASP A 68 -5.07 -0.57 -5.74
C ASP A 68 -5.35 0.94 -5.83
N LYS A 69 -5.88 1.54 -4.75
CA LYS A 69 -6.16 2.98 -4.69
C LYS A 69 -4.89 3.83 -4.66
N GLU A 70 -3.91 3.48 -3.83
CA GLU A 70 -2.63 4.20 -3.78
C GLU A 70 -1.90 4.08 -5.14
N PHE A 71 -1.90 2.89 -5.75
CA PHE A 71 -1.30 2.67 -7.06
C PHE A 71 -1.95 3.54 -8.14
N GLN A 72 -3.28 3.63 -8.16
CA GLN A 72 -3.99 4.51 -9.09
C GLN A 72 -3.61 5.98 -8.89
N ILE A 73 -3.52 6.43 -7.63
CA ILE A 73 -3.10 7.81 -7.31
C ILE A 73 -1.69 8.08 -7.83
N TYR A 74 -0.75 7.16 -7.62
CA TYR A 74 0.62 7.30 -8.11
C TYR A 74 0.69 7.34 -9.63
N GLN A 75 -0.14 6.56 -10.32
CA GLN A 75 -0.25 6.59 -11.77
C GLN A 75 -0.76 7.95 -12.26
N GLU A 76 -1.85 8.48 -11.68
CA GLU A 76 -2.41 9.78 -12.05
C GLU A 76 -1.40 10.93 -11.86
N ILE A 77 -0.66 10.92 -10.74
CA ILE A 77 0.38 11.91 -10.45
C ILE A 77 1.55 11.79 -11.44
N TRP A 78 2.02 10.58 -11.69
CA TRP A 78 3.12 10.31 -12.60
C TRP A 78 2.80 10.76 -14.03
N GLU A 79 1.61 10.40 -14.53
CA GLU A 79 1.13 10.80 -15.85
C GLU A 79 1.01 12.33 -15.96
N SER A 80 0.49 13.00 -14.94
CA SER A 80 0.33 14.46 -14.94
C SER A 80 1.69 15.18 -14.95
N LEU A 81 2.62 14.72 -14.11
CA LEU A 81 3.98 15.28 -14.04
C LEU A 81 4.74 15.05 -15.35
N THR A 82 4.77 13.82 -15.85
CA THR A 82 5.47 13.48 -17.09
C THR A 82 4.90 14.22 -18.30
N SER A 83 3.58 14.37 -18.38
CA SER A 83 2.93 15.18 -19.42
C SER A 83 3.36 16.64 -19.35
N LEU A 84 3.35 17.25 -18.16
CA LEU A 84 3.85 18.61 -17.95
C LEU A 84 5.32 18.76 -18.36
N ASN A 85 6.15 17.78 -18.04
CA ASN A 85 7.56 17.77 -18.43
C ASN A 85 7.74 17.64 -19.95
N MET A 86 6.93 16.82 -20.63
CA MET A 86 6.94 16.74 -22.09
C MET A 86 6.52 18.06 -22.73
N GLU A 87 5.55 18.75 -22.15
CA GLU A 87 5.15 20.08 -22.63
C GLU A 87 6.21 21.14 -22.38
N ALA A 88 6.93 21.09 -21.26
CA ALA A 88 8.09 21.95 -21.02
C ALA A 88 9.17 21.75 -22.11
N GLU A 89 9.45 20.50 -22.49
CA GLU A 89 10.41 20.19 -23.57
C GLU A 89 9.91 20.65 -24.94
N LYS A 90 8.60 20.51 -25.24
CA LYS A 90 7.99 21.05 -26.46
C LYS A 90 8.09 22.57 -26.49
N LEU A 91 7.77 23.23 -25.38
CA LEU A 91 7.88 24.69 -25.25
C LEU A 91 9.31 25.15 -25.49
N LYS A 92 10.30 24.49 -24.89
CA LYS A 92 11.72 24.77 -25.13
C LYS A 92 12.07 24.70 -26.62
N TYR A 93 11.62 23.66 -27.33
CA TYR A 93 11.85 23.53 -28.76
C TYR A 93 11.19 24.66 -29.56
N THR A 94 9.92 24.98 -29.27
CA THR A 94 9.20 26.07 -29.95
C THR A 94 9.80 27.45 -29.65
N LEU A 95 10.27 27.70 -28.44
CA LEU A 95 10.94 28.98 -28.12
C LEU A 95 12.24 29.16 -28.92
N LYS A 96 12.95 28.06 -29.21
CA LYS A 96 14.22 28.07 -29.94
C LYS A 96 14.05 28.13 -31.46
N PHE A 97 13.08 27.40 -32.01
CA PHE A 97 12.95 27.19 -33.45
C PHE A 97 11.61 27.66 -34.04
N GLY A 98 10.70 28.15 -33.21
CA GLY A 98 9.39 28.64 -33.67
C GLY A 98 9.54 29.90 -34.52
N ASP A 99 8.86 29.90 -35.66
CA ASP A 99 8.98 30.94 -36.68
C ASP A 99 8.13 32.19 -36.36
N SER A 100 7.11 32.06 -35.51
CA SER A 100 6.22 33.18 -35.15
C SER A 100 6.10 33.40 -33.64
N LEU A 101 5.95 34.67 -33.23
CA LEU A 101 5.69 35.05 -31.85
C LEU A 101 4.34 34.51 -31.35
N GLU A 102 3.33 34.48 -32.23
CA GLU A 102 1.99 33.98 -31.92
C GLU A 102 1.99 32.47 -31.58
N GLU A 103 2.78 31.67 -32.30
CA GLU A 103 2.97 30.25 -31.99
C GLU A 103 3.65 30.05 -30.63
N LYS A 104 4.70 30.84 -30.34
CA LYS A 104 5.39 30.82 -29.05
C LYS A 104 4.43 31.16 -27.91
N ASP A 105 3.63 32.20 -28.07
CA ASP A 105 2.65 32.65 -27.09
C ASP A 105 1.58 31.59 -26.80
N ASN A 106 1.02 30.97 -27.84
CA ASN A 106 0.04 29.89 -27.68
C ASN A 106 0.65 28.70 -26.90
N LYS A 107 1.91 28.34 -27.17
CA LYS A 107 2.60 27.26 -26.43
C LYS A 107 2.92 27.61 -24.99
N ILE A 108 3.25 28.88 -24.71
CA ILE A 108 3.41 29.34 -23.33
C ILE A 108 2.10 29.19 -22.57
N LEU A 109 0.97 29.61 -23.14
CA LEU A 109 -0.36 29.49 -22.52
C LEU A 109 -0.77 28.03 -22.29
N GLU A 110 -0.55 27.15 -23.27
CA GLU A 110 -0.77 25.70 -23.10
C GLU A 110 0.00 25.15 -21.90
N PHE A 111 1.30 25.47 -21.80
CA PHE A 111 2.14 25.02 -20.70
C PHE A 111 1.67 25.54 -19.33
N PHE A 112 1.21 26.79 -19.25
CA PHE A 112 0.61 27.35 -18.03
C PHE A 112 -0.64 26.60 -17.59
N ASN A 113 -1.54 26.33 -18.54
CA ASN A 113 -2.78 25.61 -18.24
C ASN A 113 -2.48 24.20 -17.72
N SER A 114 -1.51 23.51 -18.31
CA SER A 114 -1.07 22.20 -17.83
C SER A 114 -0.39 22.26 -16.47
N ASN A 115 0.36 23.33 -16.17
CA ASN A 115 0.94 23.53 -14.85
C ASN A 115 -0.15 23.64 -13.78
N LEU A 116 -1.19 24.44 -14.04
CA LEU A 116 -2.36 24.57 -13.17
C LEU A 116 -3.11 23.24 -13.00
N ALA A 117 -3.31 22.49 -14.11
CA ALA A 117 -3.96 21.19 -14.07
C ALA A 117 -3.18 20.18 -13.21
N THR A 118 -1.85 20.11 -13.39
CA THR A 118 -0.98 19.22 -12.62
C THR A 118 -0.93 19.62 -11.14
N SER A 119 -0.91 20.92 -10.83
CA SER A 119 -1.02 21.41 -9.46
C SER A 119 -2.33 20.97 -8.80
N ALA A 120 -3.46 21.05 -9.53
CA ALA A 120 -4.75 20.59 -9.03
C ALA A 120 -4.77 19.07 -8.77
N VAL A 121 -4.14 18.25 -9.63
CA VAL A 121 -4.02 16.80 -9.42
C VAL A 121 -3.21 16.49 -8.16
N ILE A 122 -2.06 17.14 -7.98
CA ILE A 122 -1.21 16.96 -6.79
C ILE A 122 -1.97 17.37 -5.53
N HIS A 123 -2.63 18.53 -5.54
CA HIS A 123 -3.41 19.01 -4.39
C HIS A 123 -4.58 18.08 -4.05
N LYS A 124 -5.32 17.59 -5.06
CA LYS A 124 -6.42 16.64 -4.89
C LYS A 124 -5.98 15.38 -4.14
N HIS A 125 -4.77 14.90 -4.44
CA HIS A 125 -4.29 13.62 -3.94
C HIS A 125 -3.38 13.72 -2.71
N THR A 126 -2.92 14.92 -2.34
CA THR A 126 -2.01 15.18 -1.21
C THR A 126 -2.36 14.44 0.08
N PRO A 127 -3.63 14.30 0.51
CA PRO A 127 -3.97 13.58 1.74
C PRO A 127 -3.75 12.06 1.70
N PHE A 128 -3.51 11.48 0.52
CA PHE A 128 -3.59 10.03 0.29
C PHE A 128 -2.25 9.36 0.04
N TYR A 129 -1.14 10.10 0.04
CA TYR A 129 0.20 9.55 -0.11
C TYR A 129 1.19 10.11 0.92
N PRO A 130 2.30 9.39 1.20
CA PRO A 130 3.30 9.82 2.19
C PRO A 130 3.96 11.17 1.88
N GLU A 131 4.38 11.86 2.93
CA GLU A 131 5.07 13.15 2.86
C GLU A 131 6.33 13.12 1.98
N GLU A 132 7.05 11.99 1.94
CA GLU A 132 8.20 11.81 1.05
C GLU A 132 7.82 11.98 -0.43
N ILE A 133 6.76 11.30 -0.88
CA ILE A 133 6.24 11.41 -2.25
C ILE A 133 5.72 12.84 -2.48
N HIS A 134 5.10 13.45 -1.47
CA HIS A 134 4.66 14.85 -1.55
C HIS A 134 5.81 15.83 -1.76
N SER A 135 6.87 15.69 -0.99
CA SER A 135 8.05 16.56 -1.09
C SER A 135 8.67 16.49 -2.49
N ILE A 136 8.82 15.28 -3.04
CA ILE A 136 9.42 15.08 -4.36
C ILE A 136 8.50 15.63 -5.47
N THR A 137 7.20 15.32 -5.42
CA THR A 137 6.23 15.80 -6.42
C THR A 137 6.11 17.32 -6.43
N THR A 138 6.06 17.96 -5.26
CA THR A 138 6.05 19.41 -5.12
C THR A 138 7.37 20.04 -5.59
N THR A 139 8.51 19.38 -5.37
CA THR A 139 9.81 19.84 -5.89
C THR A 139 9.83 19.85 -7.42
N ILE A 140 9.36 18.77 -8.05
CA ILE A 140 9.23 18.71 -9.52
C ILE A 140 8.33 19.83 -10.03
N LEU A 141 7.14 19.99 -9.42
CA LEU A 141 6.19 21.02 -9.82
C LEU A 141 6.79 22.43 -9.68
N SER A 142 7.44 22.72 -8.56
CA SER A 142 8.05 24.03 -8.30
C SER A 142 9.14 24.37 -9.32
N GLN A 143 9.96 23.40 -9.73
CA GLN A 143 10.96 23.63 -10.78
C GLN A 143 10.32 23.94 -12.13
N LEU A 144 9.23 23.25 -12.49
CA LEU A 144 8.49 23.49 -13.73
C LEU A 144 7.71 24.82 -13.69
N GLN A 145 7.21 25.23 -12.51
CA GLN A 145 6.61 26.55 -12.29
C GLN A 145 7.64 27.67 -12.44
N SER A 146 8.82 27.52 -11.83
CA SER A 146 9.91 28.49 -11.99
C SER A 146 10.34 28.64 -13.45
N TYR A 147 10.33 27.55 -14.23
CA TYR A 147 10.55 27.63 -15.67
C TYR A 147 9.46 28.48 -16.37
N ALA A 148 8.18 28.25 -16.05
CA ALA A 148 7.05 29.00 -16.62
C ALA A 148 7.13 30.51 -16.30
N GLU A 149 7.45 30.85 -15.05
CA GLU A 149 7.61 32.24 -14.59
C GLU A 149 8.75 32.95 -15.32
N ASN A 150 9.90 32.29 -15.48
CA ASN A 150 11.03 32.86 -16.21
C ASN A 150 10.70 33.12 -17.68
N VAL A 151 9.99 32.21 -18.33
CA VAL A 151 9.54 32.39 -19.71
C VAL A 151 8.55 33.55 -19.83
N SER A 152 7.64 33.70 -18.86
CA SER A 152 6.65 34.80 -18.85
C SER A 152 7.28 36.17 -18.67
N ARG A 153 8.22 36.31 -17.71
CA ARG A 153 8.87 37.59 -17.45
C ARG A 153 9.61 38.09 -18.68
N ILE A 154 10.27 37.19 -19.40
CA ILE A 154 11.03 37.55 -20.60
C ILE A 154 10.13 37.89 -21.79
N ARG A 155 8.94 37.27 -21.84
CA ARG A 155 7.90 37.65 -22.81
C ARG A 155 7.44 39.10 -22.58
N GLU A 156 7.24 39.52 -21.33
CA GLU A 156 6.87 40.91 -21.00
C GLU A 156 7.94 41.93 -21.43
N ASP A 157 9.21 41.51 -21.44
CA ASP A 157 10.34 42.33 -21.92
C ASP A 157 10.45 42.37 -23.47
N GLU A 158 9.52 41.71 -24.20
CA GLU A 158 9.44 41.60 -25.68
C GLU A 158 10.75 41.14 -26.37
N SER A 159 11.66 40.52 -25.62
CA SER A 159 13.01 40.23 -26.10
C SER A 159 13.12 38.80 -26.63
N GLU A 160 12.91 38.64 -27.94
CA GLU A 160 13.00 37.34 -28.61
C GLU A 160 14.35 36.65 -28.44
N LYS A 161 15.45 37.43 -28.41
CA LYS A 161 16.80 36.91 -28.15
C LYS A 161 16.94 36.30 -26.75
N LEU A 162 16.25 36.87 -25.76
CA LEU A 162 16.26 36.36 -24.39
C LEU A 162 15.40 35.10 -24.23
N LEU A 163 14.30 34.96 -24.98
CA LEU A 163 13.51 33.73 -25.02
C LEU A 163 14.32 32.55 -25.56
N ILE A 164 15.07 32.77 -26.65
CA ILE A 164 15.98 31.76 -27.21
C ILE A 164 17.09 31.43 -26.21
N TRP A 165 17.67 32.43 -25.55
CA TRP A 165 18.69 32.22 -24.51
C TRP A 165 18.18 31.38 -23.34
N VAL A 166 16.93 31.60 -22.89
CA VAL A 166 16.31 30.82 -21.82
C VAL A 166 16.09 29.37 -22.21
N SER A 167 15.72 29.08 -23.45
CA SER A 167 15.69 27.68 -23.92
C SER A 167 17.05 26.98 -23.75
N ASP A 168 18.15 27.68 -24.02
CA ASP A 168 19.50 27.09 -23.98
C ASP A 168 20.04 26.94 -22.55
N HIS A 169 19.63 27.81 -21.61
CA HIS A 169 20.20 27.86 -20.25
C HIS A 169 19.29 27.29 -19.17
N ASN A 170 17.98 27.27 -19.35
CA ASN A 170 17.08 26.53 -18.47
C ASN A 170 17.07 25.06 -18.90
N ARG A 171 17.94 24.25 -18.29
CA ARG A 171 17.72 22.80 -18.26
C ARG A 171 16.41 22.53 -17.53
N VAL A 172 15.57 21.65 -18.07
CA VAL A 172 14.41 21.14 -17.34
C VAL A 172 14.95 20.23 -16.23
N TYR A 173 15.19 20.81 -15.04
CA TYR A 173 15.86 20.15 -13.92
C TYR A 173 15.04 19.02 -13.27
N ALA A 174 13.79 18.85 -13.68
CA ALA A 174 12.89 17.86 -13.11
C ALA A 174 13.39 16.40 -13.30
N LYS A 175 14.23 16.13 -14.32
CA LYS A 175 14.66 14.76 -14.67
C LYS A 175 15.33 14.00 -13.51
N GLN A 176 16.06 14.69 -12.64
CA GLN A 176 16.71 14.03 -11.49
C GLN A 176 15.68 13.53 -10.47
N HIS A 177 14.66 14.36 -10.21
CA HIS A 177 13.62 14.07 -9.22
C HIS A 177 12.63 12.99 -9.68
N TYR A 178 12.45 12.76 -10.98
CA TYR A 178 11.61 11.65 -11.47
C TYR A 178 12.15 10.28 -11.03
N ASN A 179 13.47 10.10 -11.03
CA ASN A 179 14.07 8.84 -10.57
C ASN A 179 13.89 8.66 -9.05
N GLU A 180 13.93 9.75 -8.30
CA GLU A 180 13.67 9.74 -6.85
C GLU A 180 12.21 9.42 -6.57
N LEU A 181 11.29 10.01 -7.33
CA LEU A 181 9.86 9.73 -7.27
C LEU A 181 9.56 8.27 -7.58
N GLU A 182 10.16 7.72 -8.64
CA GLU A 182 10.00 6.32 -9.01
C GLU A 182 10.45 5.38 -7.87
N LYS A 183 11.60 5.67 -7.26
CA LYS A 183 12.11 4.89 -6.12
C LYS A 183 11.19 4.98 -4.91
N ALA A 184 10.72 6.18 -4.56
CA ALA A 184 9.83 6.39 -3.43
C ALA A 184 8.49 5.65 -3.61
N ILE A 185 7.89 5.73 -4.81
CA ILE A 185 6.67 5.01 -5.15
C ILE A 185 6.89 3.48 -5.05
N LYS A 186 7.98 2.96 -5.63
CA LYS A 186 8.30 1.52 -5.57
C LYS A 186 8.46 1.04 -4.14
N ASN A 187 9.25 1.74 -3.33
CA ASN A 187 9.44 1.41 -1.92
C ASN A 187 8.11 1.39 -1.16
N ARG A 188 7.23 2.37 -1.41
CA ARG A 188 5.91 2.43 -0.78
C ARG A 188 5.04 1.24 -1.18
N LEU A 189 4.95 0.93 -2.46
CA LEU A 189 4.18 -0.21 -2.96
C LEU A 189 4.71 -1.55 -2.43
N ASP A 190 6.03 -1.69 -2.29
CA ASP A 190 6.66 -2.87 -1.69
C ASP A 190 6.29 -3.03 -0.22
N THR A 191 6.25 -1.93 0.56
CA THR A 191 5.78 -1.98 1.96
C THR A 191 4.32 -2.38 2.10
N LEU A 192 3.47 -2.00 1.14
CA LEU A 192 2.05 -2.36 1.15
C LEU A 192 1.84 -3.82 0.73
N SER A 193 2.64 -4.33 -0.20
CA SER A 193 2.53 -5.72 -0.68
C SER A 193 3.12 -6.76 0.29
N THR A 194 4.11 -6.39 1.11
CA THR A 194 4.74 -7.31 2.07
C THR A 194 3.85 -7.63 3.27
N VAL A 195 2.94 -6.73 3.67
CA VAL A 195 1.91 -7.01 4.69
C VAL A 195 0.99 -8.15 4.23
N SER A 196 0.72 -8.28 2.93
CA SER A 196 -0.08 -9.37 2.37
C SER A 196 0.63 -10.73 2.35
N LYS A 197 1.96 -10.81 2.52
CA LYS A 197 2.74 -12.06 2.41
C LYS A 197 2.97 -12.78 3.75
N ASN A 198 2.75 -12.10 4.88
CA ASN A 198 3.03 -12.63 6.22
C ASN A 198 1.77 -13.04 7.00
N VAL A 199 0.67 -13.29 6.29
CA VAL A 199 -0.61 -13.75 6.83
C VAL A 199 -0.94 -15.13 6.26
#